data_AF-A0A3D3ACT2-F1
#
_entry.id   AF-A0A3D3ACT2-F1
#
_cell.length_a   1.000
_cell.length_b   1.000
_cell.length_c   1.000
_cell.angle_alpha   90.00
_cell.angle_beta   90.00
_cell.angle_gamma   90.00
#
_symmetry.space_group_name_H-M   'P 1'
#
loop_
_entity.id
_entity.type
_entity.pdbx_description
1 polymer ?
#
loop_
_entity_poly.entity_id
_entity_poly.type
_entity_poly.pdbx_seq_one_letter_code
_entity_poly.pdbx_strand_id
1 'polypeptide(L)'
;MDVFLILLPVLLLIFIVFVISIKKAPSVIINDAILNHEELKSHAVYTAKIHKITYKNIRTNILAKRLKDNYNYILKVYSIQNELSKKNTALCPGSEWLLDNFYIIEEEIKSIQQSFNKKSFKDLPVLKDEYLKKYPRVFFVALELVSHTDGRIDKDLLSDFLNNYQSINTLSISEIWSMQIMVKIALVEKIRFICEKINTTQSEWEEAESLKNLDSEKILNILKKKFEDKNHLSPAYIEHLMAVLR
;
A
#
# COMPACT_ATOMS: atom_id res chain seq x y z
N MET A 1 13.35 47.10 -3.07
CA MET A 1 13.32 46.26 -1.85
C MET A 1 12.43 45.02 -2.07
N ASP A 2 12.21 44.65 -3.34
CA ASP A 2 11.03 43.88 -3.76
C ASP A 2 11.36 42.43 -4.14
N VAL A 3 12.64 42.15 -4.43
CA VAL A 3 13.11 40.80 -4.80
C VAL A 3 13.09 39.86 -3.59
N PHE A 4 13.41 40.36 -2.39
CA PHE A 4 13.39 39.58 -1.15
C PHE A 4 11.97 39.22 -0.68
N LEU A 5 10.97 40.06 -0.99
CA LEU A 5 9.57 39.83 -0.61
C LEU A 5 8.94 38.65 -1.39
N ILE A 6 9.42 38.39 -2.61
CA ILE A 6 8.92 37.33 -3.50
C ILE A 6 9.69 36.02 -3.31
N LEU A 7 10.99 36.09 -3.00
CA LEU A 7 11.82 34.88 -2.83
C LEU A 7 11.46 34.06 -1.59
N LEU A 8 11.09 34.72 -0.48
CA LEU A 8 10.74 34.05 0.77
C LEU A 8 9.53 33.10 0.65
N PRO A 9 8.37 33.49 0.08
CA PRO A 9 7.23 32.59 -0.07
C PRO A 9 7.48 31.48 -1.10
N VAL A 10 8.27 31.72 -2.14
CA VAL A 10 8.65 30.68 -3.12
C VAL A 10 9.55 29.63 -2.47
N LEU A 11 10.54 30.03 -1.67
CA LEU A 11 11.36 29.11 -0.88
C LEU A 11 10.53 28.34 0.15
N LEU A 12 9.55 28.99 0.79
CA LEU A 12 8.62 28.33 1.71
C LEU A 12 7.74 27.32 0.98
N LEU A 13 7.28 27.63 -0.23
CA LEU A 13 6.46 26.74 -1.04
C LEU A 13 7.27 25.55 -1.59
N ILE A 14 8.51 25.79 -2.04
CA ILE A 14 9.46 24.73 -2.40
C ILE A 14 9.79 23.88 -1.17
N PHE A 15 10.01 24.48 -0.01
CA PHE A 15 10.25 23.75 1.24
C PHE A 15 9.03 22.94 1.67
N ILE A 16 7.81 23.48 1.54
CA ILE A 16 6.56 22.77 1.81
C ILE A 16 6.39 21.61 0.83
N VAL A 17 6.60 21.83 -0.47
CA VAL A 17 6.54 20.78 -1.51
C VAL A 17 7.62 19.73 -1.26
N PHE A 18 8.83 20.14 -0.88
CA PHE A 18 9.94 19.26 -0.53
C PHE A 18 9.63 18.45 0.74
N VAL A 19 9.05 19.05 1.76
CA VAL A 19 8.58 18.37 2.98
C VAL A 19 7.41 17.43 2.69
N ILE A 20 6.50 17.79 1.79
CA ILE A 20 5.41 16.92 1.31
C ILE A 20 5.98 15.75 0.50
N SER A 21 7.00 15.99 -0.32
CA SER A 21 7.66 14.96 -1.12
C SER A 21 8.52 14.01 -0.25
N ILE A 22 9.16 14.54 0.81
CA ILE A 22 9.88 13.75 1.84
C ILE A 22 8.92 12.92 2.71
N LYS A 23 7.65 13.30 2.81
CA LYS A 23 6.62 12.49 3.51
C LYS A 23 6.19 11.24 2.73
N LYS A 24 6.69 10.99 1.50
CA LYS A 24 6.58 9.65 0.92
C LYS A 24 7.35 8.68 1.81
N ALA A 25 6.62 7.95 2.64
CA ALA A 25 7.14 6.81 3.37
C ALA A 25 7.94 5.94 2.39
N PRO A 26 9.08 5.34 2.81
CA PRO A 26 9.85 4.47 1.94
C PRO A 26 8.89 3.47 1.28
N SER A 27 8.91 3.44 -0.05
CA SER A 27 8.05 2.60 -0.87
C SER A 27 8.36 1.15 -0.52
N VAL A 28 7.50 0.57 0.30
CA VAL A 28 7.53 -0.86 0.55
C VAL A 28 6.94 -1.50 -0.68
N ILE A 29 7.71 -2.35 -1.35
CA ILE A 29 7.22 -3.15 -2.46
C ILE A 29 6.27 -4.16 -1.85
N ILE A 30 4.97 -3.95 -2.06
CA ILE A 30 3.89 -4.82 -1.53
C ILE A 30 3.13 -5.53 -2.66
N ASN A 31 3.56 -5.33 -3.90
CA ASN A 31 2.99 -5.95 -5.07
C ASN A 31 4.11 -6.45 -5.96
N ASP A 32 4.20 -7.76 -6.10
CA ASP A 32 5.21 -8.44 -6.91
C ASP A 32 4.57 -9.59 -7.69
N ALA A 33 5.37 -10.32 -8.46
CA ALA A 33 4.91 -11.52 -9.16
C ALA A 33 4.34 -12.53 -8.17
N ILE A 34 3.16 -13.07 -8.46
CA ILE A 34 2.57 -14.14 -7.65
C ILE A 34 3.39 -15.40 -7.87
N LEU A 35 3.82 -16.01 -6.77
CA LEU A 35 4.63 -17.22 -6.78
C LEU A 35 3.78 -18.42 -6.37
N ASN A 36 4.03 -19.56 -7.00
CA ASN A 36 3.47 -20.82 -6.55
C ASN A 36 4.18 -21.33 -5.27
N HIS A 37 3.70 -22.44 -4.71
CA HIS A 37 4.21 -22.91 -3.44
C HIS A 37 5.71 -23.27 -3.45
N GLU A 38 6.20 -23.93 -4.51
CA GLU A 38 7.61 -24.33 -4.62
C GLU A 38 8.53 -23.12 -4.90
N GLU A 39 8.04 -22.16 -5.69
CA GLU A 39 8.70 -20.88 -5.92
C GLU A 39 8.80 -20.08 -4.62
N LEU A 40 7.76 -20.05 -3.78
CA LEU A 40 7.76 -19.38 -2.48
C LEU A 40 8.79 -19.98 -1.51
N LYS A 41 8.96 -21.31 -1.51
CA LYS A 41 10.00 -21.97 -0.70
C LYS A 41 11.40 -21.53 -1.15
N SER A 42 11.63 -21.54 -2.46
CA SER A 42 12.89 -21.08 -3.05
C SER A 42 13.15 -19.59 -2.78
N HIS A 43 12.10 -18.78 -2.86
CA HIS A 43 12.12 -17.36 -2.52
C HIS A 43 12.46 -17.14 -1.05
N ALA A 44 11.86 -17.89 -0.12
CA ALA A 44 12.17 -17.80 1.30
C ALA A 44 13.67 -18.01 1.60
N VAL A 45 14.29 -18.99 0.94
CA VAL A 45 15.74 -19.24 1.02
C VAL A 45 16.54 -18.06 0.46
N TYR A 46 16.12 -17.51 -0.68
CA TYR A 46 16.76 -16.33 -1.28
C TYR A 46 16.66 -15.10 -0.37
N THR A 47 15.46 -14.79 0.13
CA THR A 47 15.20 -13.70 1.08
C THR A 47 16.05 -13.84 2.34
N ALA A 48 16.21 -15.04 2.87
CA ALA A 48 17.02 -15.27 4.06
C ALA A 48 18.52 -14.99 3.82
N LYS A 49 19.04 -15.24 2.61
CA LYS A 49 20.44 -14.95 2.23
C LYS A 49 20.71 -13.44 2.13
N ILE A 50 19.76 -12.67 1.62
CA ILE A 50 19.90 -11.21 1.50
C ILE A 50 19.70 -10.50 2.85
N HIS A 51 18.91 -11.07 3.75
CA HIS A 51 18.63 -10.53 5.07
C HIS A 51 19.83 -10.63 6.02
N LYS A 52 20.76 -9.68 5.90
CA LYS A 52 21.85 -9.47 6.85
C LYS A 52 21.34 -8.72 8.08
N ILE A 53 21.51 -9.28 9.27
CA ILE A 53 20.99 -8.68 10.51
C ILE A 53 22.00 -7.79 11.22
N THR A 54 21.48 -6.85 12.00
CA THR A 54 22.20 -6.13 13.05
C THR A 54 21.28 -5.99 14.26
N TYR A 55 21.86 -6.07 15.45
CA TYR A 55 21.14 -5.79 16.69
C TYR A 55 21.29 -4.30 16.98
N LYS A 56 20.34 -3.49 16.51
CA LYS A 56 20.20 -2.09 16.92
C LYS A 56 18.87 -1.95 17.62
N ASN A 57 18.88 -1.22 18.74
CA ASN A 57 17.66 -0.93 19.48
C ASN A 57 16.81 0.06 18.65
N ILE A 58 15.89 -0.48 17.85
CA ILE A 58 15.00 0.34 17.03
C ILE A 58 13.74 0.65 17.81
N ARG A 59 13.34 1.92 17.73
CA ARG A 59 12.09 2.40 18.32
C ARG A 59 10.90 1.73 17.62
N THR A 60 10.20 0.90 18.36
CA THR A 60 8.93 0.22 17.98
C THR A 60 7.85 1.16 17.46
N ASN A 61 7.93 2.45 17.81
CA ASN A 61 7.02 3.51 17.37
C ASN A 61 6.91 3.65 15.83
N ILE A 62 7.92 3.24 15.06
CA ILE A 62 7.87 3.41 13.60
C ILE A 62 6.81 2.55 12.91
N LEU A 63 6.61 1.30 13.36
CA LEU A 63 5.55 0.43 12.84
C LEU A 63 4.17 0.98 13.20
N ALA A 64 4.00 1.46 14.44
CA ALA A 64 2.75 2.09 14.86
C ALA A 64 2.44 3.35 14.05
N LYS A 65 3.45 4.19 13.78
CA LYS A 65 3.32 5.35 12.90
C LYS A 65 2.93 4.94 11.48
N ARG A 66 3.61 3.96 10.91
CA ARG A 66 3.32 3.47 9.55
C ARG A 66 1.90 2.91 9.44
N LEU A 67 1.48 2.10 10.42
CA LEU A 67 0.10 1.60 10.49
C LEU A 67 -0.91 2.74 10.55
N LYS A 68 -0.65 3.77 11.37
CA LYS A 68 -1.52 4.96 11.47
C LYS A 68 -1.59 5.71 10.14
N ASP A 69 -0.46 5.89 9.46
CA ASP A 69 -0.40 6.55 8.16
C ASP A 69 -1.21 5.77 7.11
N ASN A 70 -1.09 4.43 7.08
CA ASN A 70 -1.88 3.59 6.18
C ASN A 70 -3.37 3.64 6.50
N TYR A 71 -3.73 3.56 7.78
CA TYR A 71 -5.11 3.67 8.22
C TYR A 71 -5.75 5.00 7.77
N ASN A 72 -5.06 6.12 8.00
CA ASN A 72 -5.55 7.43 7.59
C ASN A 72 -5.78 7.51 6.07
N TYR A 73 -4.91 6.88 5.27
CA TYR A 73 -5.09 6.84 3.83
C TYR A 73 -6.31 5.99 3.43
N ILE A 74 -6.45 4.79 3.99
CA ILE A 74 -7.58 3.90 3.72
C ILE A 74 -8.91 4.59 4.12
N LEU A 75 -8.95 5.21 5.31
CA LEU A 75 -10.11 6.00 5.77
C LEU A 75 -10.43 7.19 4.86
N LYS A 76 -9.40 7.86 4.32
CA LYS A 76 -9.58 8.94 3.35
C LYS A 76 -10.24 8.43 2.08
N VAL A 77 -9.76 7.33 1.51
CA VAL A 77 -10.34 6.74 0.29
C VAL A 77 -11.78 6.32 0.57
N TYR A 78 -12.05 5.60 1.66
CA TYR A 78 -13.40 5.25 2.07
C TYR A 78 -14.33 6.47 2.16
N SER A 79 -13.88 7.55 2.82
CA SER A 79 -14.67 8.78 2.95
C SER A 79 -14.99 9.41 1.58
N ILE A 80 -14.04 9.42 0.65
CA ILE A 80 -14.25 9.92 -0.72
C ILE A 80 -15.31 9.07 -1.43
N GLN A 81 -15.15 7.75 -1.41
CA GLN A 81 -16.11 6.85 -2.07
C GLN A 81 -17.52 6.94 -1.46
N ASN A 82 -17.61 7.12 -0.14
CA ASN A 82 -18.89 7.28 0.55
C ASN A 82 -19.61 8.57 0.14
N GLU A 83 -18.88 9.67 -0.03
CA GLU A 83 -19.46 10.92 -0.52
C GLU A 83 -19.91 10.83 -1.99
N LEU A 84 -19.19 10.08 -2.82
CA LEU A 84 -19.62 9.78 -4.20
C LEU A 84 -20.89 8.93 -4.22
N SER A 85 -20.96 7.90 -3.37
CA SER A 85 -22.14 7.05 -3.19
C SER A 85 -23.37 7.88 -2.83
N LYS A 86 -23.26 8.79 -1.85
CA LYS A 86 -24.37 9.68 -1.43
C LYS A 86 -24.87 10.60 -2.53
N LYS A 87 -24.02 10.95 -3.50
CA LYS A 87 -24.37 11.76 -4.67
C LYS A 87 -24.96 10.93 -5.81
N ASN A 88 -25.12 9.62 -5.63
CA ASN A 88 -25.52 8.66 -6.66
C ASN A 88 -24.57 8.66 -7.87
N THR A 89 -23.29 8.95 -7.65
CA THR A 89 -22.24 8.80 -8.67
C THR A 89 -21.98 7.31 -8.91
N ALA A 90 -21.77 6.90 -10.17
CA ALA A 90 -21.38 5.53 -10.49
C ALA A 90 -20.06 5.18 -9.79
N LEU A 91 -20.04 4.04 -9.08
CA LEU A 91 -18.88 3.56 -8.36
C LEU A 91 -18.26 2.38 -9.09
N CYS A 92 -16.92 2.36 -9.15
CA CYS A 92 -16.24 1.15 -9.61
C CYS A 92 -16.44 0.00 -8.60
N PRO A 93 -16.36 -1.28 -9.02
CA PRO A 93 -16.64 -2.41 -8.13
C PRO A 93 -15.75 -2.45 -6.88
N GLY A 94 -14.50 -1.98 -6.98
CA GLY A 94 -13.60 -1.88 -5.84
C GLY A 94 -14.03 -0.83 -4.82
N SER A 95 -14.65 0.27 -5.26
CA SER A 95 -15.23 1.28 -4.37
C SER A 95 -16.41 0.71 -3.59
N GLU A 96 -17.33 -0.01 -4.25
CA GLU A 96 -18.47 -0.66 -3.60
C GLU A 96 -18.01 -1.68 -2.56
N TRP A 97 -17.09 -2.58 -2.94
CA TRP A 97 -16.54 -3.56 -2.02
C TRP A 97 -15.90 -2.91 -0.79
N LEU A 98 -15.17 -1.80 -0.97
CA LEU A 98 -14.56 -1.07 0.13
C LEU A 98 -15.62 -0.50 1.08
N LEU A 99 -16.72 0.07 0.56
CA LEU A 99 -17.79 0.60 1.39
C LEU A 99 -18.46 -0.48 2.24
N ASP A 100 -18.77 -1.62 1.62
CA ASP A 100 -19.43 -2.75 2.29
C ASP A 100 -18.54 -3.39 3.37
N ASN A 101 -17.22 -3.37 3.19
CA ASN A 101 -16.28 -4.15 4.03
C ASN A 101 -15.36 -3.28 4.92
N PHE A 102 -15.48 -1.96 4.89
CA PHE A 102 -14.58 -1.07 5.63
C PHE A 102 -14.53 -1.37 7.14
N TYR A 103 -15.65 -1.78 7.74
CA TYR A 103 -15.73 -2.09 9.16
C TYR A 103 -14.76 -3.21 9.59
N ILE A 104 -14.57 -4.24 8.74
CA ILE A 104 -13.65 -5.36 8.99
C ILE A 104 -12.21 -4.84 9.04
N ILE A 105 -11.85 -4.01 8.06
CA ILE A 105 -10.52 -3.40 7.97
C ILE A 105 -10.27 -2.51 9.20
N GLU A 106 -11.26 -1.70 9.58
CA GLU A 106 -11.16 -0.81 10.73
C GLU A 106 -10.98 -1.57 12.04
N GLU A 107 -11.77 -2.64 12.25
CA GLU A 107 -11.68 -3.50 13.42
C GLU A 107 -10.31 -4.17 13.55
N GLU A 108 -9.79 -4.74 12.45
CA GLU A 108 -8.47 -5.37 12.44
C GLU A 108 -7.36 -4.36 12.73
N ILE A 109 -7.42 -3.16 12.15
CA ILE A 109 -6.43 -2.12 12.45
C ILE A 109 -6.47 -1.70 13.91
N LYS A 110 -7.67 -1.53 14.51
CA LYS A 110 -7.83 -1.24 15.94
C LYS A 110 -7.23 -2.35 16.81
N SER A 111 -7.44 -3.62 16.44
CA SER A 111 -6.85 -4.79 17.12
C SER A 111 -5.32 -4.79 17.07
N ILE A 112 -4.73 -4.46 15.91
CA ILE A 112 -3.27 -4.32 15.76
C ILE A 112 -2.75 -3.16 16.62
N GLN A 113 -3.44 -2.01 16.64
CA GLN A 113 -3.07 -0.85 17.48
C GLN A 113 -3.04 -1.20 18.96
N GLN A 114 -4.05 -1.93 19.46
CA GLN A 114 -4.06 -2.41 20.85
C GLN A 114 -2.90 -3.36 21.17
N SER A 115 -2.46 -4.14 20.19
CA SER A 115 -1.35 -5.08 20.35
C SER A 115 0.00 -4.37 20.56
N PHE A 116 0.19 -3.16 20.01
CA PHE A 116 1.36 -2.32 20.30
C PHE A 116 1.41 -1.84 21.73
N ASN A 117 0.27 -1.66 22.39
CA ASN A 117 0.21 -1.23 23.80
C ASN A 117 0.50 -2.39 24.76
N LYS A 118 0.16 -3.62 24.37
CA LYS A 118 0.28 -4.83 25.21
C LYS A 118 1.61 -5.56 25.05
N LYS A 119 2.18 -5.58 23.83
CA LYS A 119 3.45 -6.29 23.54
C LYS A 119 4.57 -5.29 23.35
N SER A 120 5.63 -5.45 24.14
CA SER A 120 6.89 -4.75 23.87
C SER A 120 7.59 -5.45 22.71
N PHE A 121 7.56 -4.87 21.50
CA PHE A 121 8.42 -5.29 20.36
C PHE A 121 9.90 -4.90 20.58
N LYS A 122 10.35 -4.88 21.83
CA LYS A 122 11.72 -4.55 22.19
C LYS A 122 12.63 -5.66 21.68
N ASP A 123 13.80 -5.25 21.22
CA ASP A 123 14.91 -6.16 20.86
C ASP A 123 14.66 -7.07 19.65
N LEU A 124 13.76 -6.70 18.73
CA LEU A 124 13.67 -7.39 17.44
C LEU A 124 14.90 -7.10 16.57
N PRO A 125 15.54 -8.12 15.97
CA PRO A 125 16.61 -7.93 15.00
C PRO A 125 16.15 -7.09 13.81
N VAL A 126 17.04 -6.26 13.29
CA VAL A 126 16.76 -5.34 12.18
C VAL A 126 17.74 -5.60 11.05
N LEU A 127 17.37 -5.23 9.84
CA LEU A 127 18.24 -5.43 8.68
C LEU A 127 19.39 -4.42 8.67
N LYS A 128 20.57 -4.88 8.23
CA LYS A 128 21.79 -4.07 8.10
C LYS A 128 21.73 -3.11 6.92
N ASP A 129 20.87 -3.37 5.93
CA ASP A 129 20.68 -2.54 4.74
C ASP A 129 20.11 -1.16 5.10
N GLU A 130 20.69 -0.11 4.56
CA GLU A 130 20.39 1.29 4.88
C GLU A 130 18.97 1.73 4.49
N TYR A 131 18.40 1.13 3.46
CA TYR A 131 17.01 1.36 3.06
C TYR A 131 16.00 0.67 3.97
N LEU A 132 16.41 -0.45 4.59
CA LEU A 132 15.57 -1.33 5.42
C LEU A 132 15.83 -1.15 6.94
N LYS A 133 16.84 -0.33 7.28
CA LYS A 133 17.42 -0.10 8.62
C LYS A 133 16.46 0.40 9.69
N LYS A 134 15.19 0.64 9.38
CA LYS A 134 14.22 1.23 10.32
C LYS A 134 13.12 0.28 10.77
N TYR A 135 12.98 -0.91 10.18
CA TYR A 135 11.94 -1.86 10.57
C TYR A 135 12.54 -3.20 11.03
N PRO A 136 11.83 -3.95 11.90
CA PRO A 136 12.24 -5.31 12.26
C PRO A 136 12.38 -6.21 11.03
N ARG A 137 13.36 -7.11 11.02
CA ARG A 137 13.53 -8.11 9.96
C ARG A 137 12.25 -8.90 9.70
N VAL A 138 11.59 -9.35 10.77
CA VAL A 138 10.35 -10.12 10.68
C VAL A 138 9.22 -9.37 9.96
N PHE A 139 9.23 -8.03 9.98
CA PHE A 139 8.28 -7.24 9.18
C PHE A 139 8.55 -7.44 7.68
N PHE A 140 9.81 -7.43 7.25
CA PHE A 140 10.17 -7.70 5.85
C PHE A 140 9.84 -9.13 5.44
N VAL A 141 10.08 -10.11 6.32
CA VAL A 141 9.67 -11.50 6.06
C VAL A 141 8.16 -11.59 5.79
N ALA A 142 7.34 -10.89 6.57
CA ALA A 142 5.89 -10.83 6.36
C ALA A 142 5.51 -10.08 5.07
N LEU A 143 6.22 -9.00 4.73
CA LEU A 143 5.99 -8.25 3.49
C LEU A 143 6.26 -9.09 2.25
N GLU A 144 7.38 -9.82 2.23
CA GLU A 144 7.77 -10.73 1.14
C GLU A 144 6.73 -11.84 0.96
N LEU A 145 6.23 -12.40 2.06
CA LEU A 145 5.16 -13.40 1.98
C LEU A 145 3.89 -12.80 1.37
N VAL A 146 3.45 -11.62 1.85
CA VAL A 146 2.21 -10.98 1.37
C VAL A 146 2.34 -10.51 -0.08
N SER A 147 3.50 -9.99 -0.50
CA SER A 147 3.71 -9.46 -1.85
C SER A 147 3.60 -10.54 -2.92
N HIS A 148 4.10 -11.75 -2.64
CA HIS A 148 4.11 -12.88 -3.57
C HIS A 148 2.90 -13.81 -3.46
N THR A 149 2.03 -13.63 -2.46
CA THR A 149 0.80 -14.43 -2.27
C THR A 149 -0.48 -13.63 -2.52
N ASP A 150 -0.35 -12.33 -2.82
CA ASP A 150 -1.49 -11.40 -2.89
C ASP A 150 -2.33 -11.38 -1.60
N GLY A 151 -1.70 -11.69 -0.46
CA GLY A 151 -2.36 -11.80 0.85
C GLY A 151 -3.12 -13.11 1.09
N ARG A 152 -3.10 -14.07 0.15
CA ARG A 152 -3.70 -15.40 0.31
C ARG A 152 -2.76 -16.31 1.09
N ILE A 153 -2.90 -16.28 2.41
CA ILE A 153 -2.00 -17.01 3.31
C ILE A 153 -2.81 -18.00 4.14
N ASP A 154 -2.41 -19.27 4.08
CA ASP A 154 -2.86 -20.31 4.99
C ASP A 154 -1.72 -20.74 5.94
N LYS A 155 -2.05 -21.66 6.86
CA LYS A 155 -1.12 -22.13 7.89
C LYS A 155 0.05 -22.90 7.29
N ASP A 156 -0.20 -23.76 6.32
CA ASP A 156 0.81 -24.67 5.77
C ASP A 156 1.81 -23.87 4.92
N LEU A 157 1.30 -22.95 4.10
CA LEU A 157 2.10 -22.01 3.32
C LEU A 157 3.01 -21.16 4.21
N LEU A 158 2.46 -20.59 5.28
CA LEU A 158 3.23 -19.78 6.24
C LEU A 158 4.31 -20.63 6.92
N SER A 159 3.96 -21.85 7.33
CA SER A 159 4.90 -22.76 8.00
C SER A 159 6.04 -23.16 7.07
N ASP A 160 5.73 -23.53 5.83
CA ASP A 160 6.72 -23.94 4.83
C ASP A 160 7.64 -22.77 4.46
N PHE A 161 7.08 -21.58 4.27
CA PHE A 161 7.88 -20.37 4.02
C PHE A 161 8.85 -20.08 5.16
N LEU A 162 8.37 -20.11 6.41
CA LEU A 162 9.20 -19.85 7.59
C LEU A 162 10.26 -20.92 7.81
N ASN A 163 9.95 -22.20 7.58
CA ASN A 163 10.90 -23.30 7.70
C ASN A 163 12.04 -23.16 6.68
N ASN A 164 11.70 -22.86 5.43
CA ASN A 164 12.69 -22.65 4.38
C ASN A 164 13.54 -21.39 4.63
N TYR A 165 12.93 -20.30 5.08
CA TYR A 165 13.67 -19.11 5.50
C TYR A 165 14.67 -19.42 6.63
N GLN A 166 14.23 -20.14 7.66
CA GLN A 166 15.04 -20.48 8.83
C GLN A 166 16.17 -21.48 8.54
N SER A 167 16.12 -22.21 7.43
CA SER A 167 17.22 -23.07 6.98
C SER A 167 18.53 -22.31 6.73
N ILE A 168 18.41 -21.01 6.42
CA ILE A 168 19.56 -20.11 6.19
C ILE A 168 19.77 -19.17 7.38
N ASN A 169 18.70 -18.58 7.92
CA ASN A 169 18.82 -17.57 8.96
C ASN A 169 17.74 -17.77 10.03
N THR A 170 18.16 -18.22 11.21
CA THR A 170 17.26 -18.55 12.30
C THR A 170 16.53 -17.31 12.82
N LEU A 171 15.22 -17.45 13.02
CA LEU A 171 14.39 -16.42 13.63
C LEU A 171 14.42 -16.62 15.15
N SER A 172 14.51 -15.53 15.91
CA SER A 172 14.39 -15.61 17.35
C SER A 172 12.96 -16.01 17.76
N ILE A 173 12.82 -16.51 18.98
CA ILE A 173 11.50 -16.77 19.57
C ILE A 173 10.64 -15.50 19.51
N SER A 174 11.20 -14.32 19.84
CA SER A 174 10.48 -13.05 19.78
C SER A 174 10.03 -12.65 18.36
N GLU A 175 10.80 -12.99 17.32
CA GLU A 175 10.39 -12.79 15.93
C GLU A 175 9.22 -13.72 15.56
N ILE A 176 9.30 -15.01 15.90
CA ILE A 176 8.20 -15.96 15.64
C ILE A 176 6.90 -15.53 16.35
N TRP A 177 6.97 -15.15 17.63
CA TRP A 177 5.82 -14.62 18.38
C TRP A 177 5.25 -13.31 17.80
N SER A 178 6.08 -12.54 17.09
CA SER A 178 5.68 -11.30 16.43
C SER A 178 5.15 -11.54 15.01
N MET A 179 5.38 -12.70 14.41
CA MET A 179 5.02 -12.96 13.01
C MET A 179 3.53 -12.70 12.73
N GLN A 180 2.65 -13.13 13.64
CA GLN A 180 1.20 -12.92 13.49
C GLN A 180 0.85 -11.43 13.29
N ILE A 181 1.39 -10.53 14.11
CA ILE A 181 1.08 -9.10 13.97
C ILE A 181 1.80 -8.52 12.75
N MET A 182 2.98 -9.01 12.40
CA MET A 182 3.71 -8.53 11.21
C MET A 182 2.97 -8.85 9.91
N VAL A 183 2.40 -10.06 9.80
CA VAL A 183 1.52 -10.43 8.68
C VAL A 183 0.31 -9.50 8.62
N LYS A 184 -0.35 -9.24 9.75
CA LYS A 184 -1.48 -8.30 9.78
C LYS A 184 -1.08 -6.89 9.32
N ILE A 185 0.05 -6.38 9.78
CA ILE A 185 0.55 -5.06 9.33
C ILE A 185 0.86 -5.08 7.84
N ALA A 186 1.50 -6.13 7.33
CA ALA A 186 1.80 -6.30 5.89
C ALA A 186 0.51 -6.38 5.04
N LEU A 187 -0.55 -7.06 5.52
CA LEU A 187 -1.85 -7.04 4.87
C LEU A 187 -2.47 -5.64 4.83
N VAL A 188 -2.30 -4.83 5.87
CA VAL A 188 -2.75 -3.43 5.86
C VAL A 188 -1.97 -2.59 4.84
N GLU A 189 -0.66 -2.85 4.63
CA GLU A 189 0.10 -2.25 3.53
C GLU A 189 -0.53 -2.60 2.17
N LYS A 190 -0.89 -3.87 1.97
CA LYS A 190 -1.51 -4.34 0.73
C LYS A 190 -2.88 -3.71 0.52
N ILE A 191 -3.71 -3.62 1.57
CA ILE A 191 -5.02 -2.95 1.51
C ILE A 191 -4.87 -1.48 1.14
N ARG A 192 -3.89 -0.78 1.71
CA ARG A 192 -3.61 0.60 1.31
C ARG A 192 -3.27 0.69 -0.18
N PHE A 193 -2.39 -0.19 -0.68
CA PHE A 193 -2.05 -0.23 -2.10
C PHE A 193 -3.28 -0.51 -2.99
N ILE A 194 -4.18 -1.40 -2.56
CA ILE A 194 -5.45 -1.64 -3.25
C ILE A 194 -6.34 -0.37 -3.22
N CYS A 195 -6.41 0.34 -2.08
CA CYS A 195 -7.14 1.60 -1.98
C CYS A 195 -6.56 2.69 -2.90
N GLU A 196 -5.24 2.74 -3.08
CA GLU A 196 -4.59 3.62 -4.06
C GLU A 196 -5.10 3.32 -5.48
N LYS A 197 -5.17 2.02 -5.85
CA LYS A 197 -5.75 1.60 -7.14
C LYS A 197 -7.23 1.93 -7.28
N ILE A 198 -8.04 1.64 -6.26
CA ILE A 198 -9.48 1.96 -6.24
C ILE A 198 -9.68 3.45 -6.50
N ASN A 199 -8.93 4.30 -5.81
CA ASN A 199 -9.05 5.75 -5.99
C ASN A 199 -8.67 6.19 -7.40
N THR A 200 -7.62 5.62 -8.00
CA THR A 200 -7.25 5.90 -9.41
C THR A 200 -8.34 5.45 -10.37
N THR A 201 -8.84 4.21 -10.24
CA THR A 201 -9.90 3.68 -11.11
C THR A 201 -11.20 4.45 -10.96
N GLN A 202 -11.55 4.89 -9.74
CA GLN A 202 -12.72 5.73 -9.55
C GLN A 202 -12.59 7.08 -10.27
N SER A 203 -11.44 7.74 -10.18
CA SER A 203 -11.22 9.00 -10.89
C SER A 203 -11.30 8.83 -12.41
N GLU A 204 -10.85 7.69 -12.94
CA GLU A 204 -11.03 7.31 -14.34
C GLU A 204 -12.53 7.14 -14.69
N TRP A 205 -13.32 6.53 -13.82
CA TRP A 205 -14.76 6.39 -14.01
C TRP A 205 -15.48 7.74 -14.02
N GLU A 206 -15.18 8.61 -13.05
CA GLU A 206 -15.75 9.97 -12.99
C GLU A 206 -15.42 10.78 -14.26
N GLU A 207 -14.21 10.63 -14.78
CA GLU A 207 -13.81 11.26 -16.04
C GLU A 207 -14.62 10.71 -17.22
N ALA A 208 -14.80 9.40 -17.33
CA ALA A 208 -15.61 8.79 -18.39
C ALA A 208 -17.07 9.25 -18.32
N GLU A 209 -17.68 9.29 -17.13
CA GLU A 209 -19.05 9.78 -16.91
C GLU A 209 -19.21 11.27 -17.29
N SER A 210 -18.17 12.10 -17.12
CA SER A 210 -18.21 13.50 -17.54
C SER A 210 -18.36 13.68 -19.06
N LEU A 211 -17.96 12.66 -19.84
CA LEU A 211 -18.07 12.68 -21.31
C LEU A 211 -19.48 12.39 -21.81
N LYS A 212 -20.36 11.83 -20.96
CA LYS A 212 -21.72 11.40 -21.32
C LYS A 212 -22.57 12.49 -21.96
N ASN A 213 -22.37 13.74 -21.56
CA ASN A 213 -23.15 14.89 -22.02
C ASN A 213 -22.44 15.73 -23.09
N LEU A 214 -21.33 15.25 -23.66
CA LEU A 214 -20.55 15.97 -24.68
C LEU A 214 -20.88 15.49 -26.09
N ASP A 215 -20.72 16.41 -27.06
CA ASP A 215 -20.87 16.07 -28.48
C ASP A 215 -19.79 15.09 -28.96
N SER A 216 -20.13 14.24 -29.94
CA SER A 216 -19.24 13.20 -30.46
C SER A 216 -17.90 13.74 -30.98
N GLU A 217 -17.88 14.94 -31.54
CA GLU A 217 -16.64 15.63 -31.99
C GLU A 217 -15.72 16.00 -30.82
N LYS A 218 -16.30 16.46 -29.70
CA LYS A 218 -15.56 16.82 -28.49
C LYS A 218 -14.99 15.57 -27.82
N ILE A 219 -15.76 14.49 -27.74
CA ILE A 219 -15.32 13.20 -27.22
C ILE A 219 -14.13 12.68 -28.04
N LEU A 220 -14.22 12.71 -29.38
CA LEU A 220 -13.14 12.24 -30.26
C LEU A 220 -11.85 13.05 -30.07
N ASN A 221 -11.95 14.37 -29.88
CA ASN A 221 -10.80 15.24 -29.63
C ASN A 221 -10.14 14.96 -28.27
N ILE A 222 -10.94 14.74 -27.22
CA ILE A 222 -10.43 14.39 -25.88
C ILE A 222 -9.72 13.04 -25.92
N LEU A 223 -10.31 12.04 -26.58
CA LEU A 223 -9.69 10.72 -26.73
C LEU A 223 -8.39 10.78 -27.53
N LYS A 224 -8.38 11.47 -28.68
CA LYS A 224 -7.16 11.67 -29.48
C LYS A 224 -6.03 12.28 -28.66
N LYS A 225 -6.32 13.33 -27.89
CA LYS A 225 -5.33 13.96 -27.01
C LYS A 225 -4.78 12.97 -25.96
N LYS A 226 -5.65 12.17 -25.34
CA LYS A 226 -5.22 11.12 -24.39
C LYS A 226 -4.33 10.05 -25.03
N PHE A 227 -4.63 9.65 -26.26
CA PHE A 227 -3.80 8.71 -27.03
C PHE A 227 -2.42 9.31 -27.37
N GLU A 228 -2.38 10.60 -27.73
CA GLU A 228 -1.13 11.31 -28.05
C GLU A 228 -0.23 11.55 -26.83
N ASP A 229 -0.82 11.83 -25.67
CA ASP A 229 -0.09 12.06 -24.41
C ASP A 229 0.61 10.81 -23.84
N LYS A 230 0.54 9.65 -24.52
CA LYS A 230 1.05 8.33 -24.04
C LYS A 230 0.57 7.95 -22.64
N ASN A 231 -0.50 8.55 -22.15
CA ASN A 231 -1.17 8.07 -20.95
C ASN A 231 -1.80 6.73 -21.32
N HIS A 232 -1.28 5.63 -20.77
CA HIS A 232 -1.89 4.32 -20.91
C HIS A 232 -3.35 4.42 -20.41
N LEU A 233 -4.30 4.35 -21.34
CA LEU A 233 -5.71 4.19 -21.02
C LEU A 233 -5.84 2.87 -20.26
N SER A 234 -6.26 2.94 -19.00
CA SER A 234 -6.46 1.72 -18.21
C SER A 234 -7.56 0.87 -18.85
N PRO A 235 -7.48 -0.46 -18.80
CA PRO A 235 -8.57 -1.32 -19.26
C PRO A 235 -9.91 -0.99 -18.58
N ALA A 236 -9.88 -0.64 -17.29
CA ALA A 236 -11.07 -0.27 -16.52
C ALA A 236 -11.72 1.02 -17.03
N TYR A 237 -10.92 2.01 -17.44
CA TYR A 237 -11.42 3.23 -18.08
C TYR A 237 -12.11 2.93 -19.40
N ILE A 238 -11.47 2.13 -20.27
CA ILE A 238 -12.01 1.79 -21.59
C ILE A 238 -13.32 1.01 -21.45
N GLU A 239 -13.34 0.01 -20.56
CA GLU A 239 -14.52 -0.82 -20.32
C GLU A 239 -15.71 0.02 -19.86
N HIS A 240 -15.50 0.89 -18.87
CA HIS A 240 -16.56 1.75 -18.37
C HIS A 240 -16.97 2.82 -19.39
N LEU A 241 -16.03 3.44 -20.09
CA LEU A 241 -16.33 4.39 -21.16
C LEU A 241 -17.20 3.76 -22.26
N MET A 242 -16.88 2.52 -22.66
CA MET A 242 -17.69 1.78 -23.63
C MET A 242 -19.08 1.47 -23.09
N ALA A 243 -19.24 1.26 -21.78
CA ALA A 243 -20.55 1.08 -21.15
C ALA A 243 -21.36 2.39 -21.11
N VAL A 244 -20.71 3.55 -20.89
CA VAL A 244 -21.34 4.88 -20.85
C VAL A 244 -21.77 5.37 -22.23
N LEU A 245 -21.01 5.02 -23.29
CA LEU A 245 -21.27 5.44 -24.68
C LEU A 245 -22.25 4.53 -25.45
N ARG A 246 -22.63 3.39 -24.88
CA ARG A 246 -23.66 2.49 -25.45
C ARG A 246 -25.06 3.03 -25.16
#